data_AF-A0A2N8ZFA5-F1
#
_entry.id   AF-A0A2N8ZFA5-F1
#
_cell.length_a   1.000
_cell.length_b   1.000
_cell.length_c   1.000
_cell.angle_alpha   90.00
_cell.angle_beta   90.00
_cell.angle_gamma   90.00
#
_symmetry.space_group_name_H-M   'P 1'
#
loop_
_entity.id
_entity.type
_entity.pdbx_description
1 polymer ?
#
loop_
_entity_poly.entity_id
_entity_poly.type
_entity_poly.pdbx_seq_one_letter_code
_entity_poly.pdbx_strand_id
1 'polypeptide(L)'
;MPGRLPHFKKMYELGRKKNGRKNKEKLSYLETKTFDLALKKASFNVVRFLYTVGEKVNDPIMVKYYEVLAKTYKEFPYSKQNFDDYGAYRLYKNGYSLAKINVLFPDNKVTSLDLAGYEPTEWKVGARLRQDISSLESLRVAINEVYYSALWVIASLMGARPNVYSDLKVDGCLNLNNKTISAEEHKGRDNRWNLFNDRWVAIPIMVDAIKVIRLIGGKVFQNSYVFGSVNTSFPDEINTPMSCLSHTIRMAFEVLTSISSKDSNSNLCGYLFRHSLAHQMYRSDVGLPVISYQLKHIVSATDELVRKGQVSETTLGYGGIANQLSSVQKETLNFRHIAELEAVKANFDPNGKYMGGQADEHLSKIKMYFNGCMEAGYTEEEIYEAMVKQGLAIINVGSGYCFGGAENFDETLPCIGGLRCNPVRCCNAIVTKANAPKWREIYLSNLKLIGAEGYEDRQDQIVEVIEEAKRVLEYLGEALI
;
A
#
# COMPACT_ATOMS: atom_id res chain seq x y z
N MET A 1 -23.84 -20.71 -49.27
CA MET A 1 -24.83 -19.97 -48.46
C MET A 1 -24.08 -19.08 -47.48
N PRO A 2 -24.16 -17.75 -47.60
CA PRO A 2 -23.48 -16.80 -46.73
C PRO A 2 -24.40 -16.37 -45.56
N GLY A 3 -23.87 -16.25 -44.34
CA GLY A 3 -24.65 -15.66 -43.25
C GLY A 3 -24.07 -15.88 -41.85
N ARG A 4 -23.18 -14.98 -41.43
CA ARG A 4 -23.10 -14.36 -40.07
C ARG A 4 -21.76 -13.61 -39.92
N LEU A 5 -21.63 -12.49 -40.65
CA LEU A 5 -20.59 -11.49 -40.44
C LEU A 5 -21.14 -10.05 -40.62
N PRO A 6 -22.14 -9.56 -39.83
CA PRO A 6 -22.41 -8.11 -39.84
C PRO A 6 -22.67 -7.46 -38.48
N HIS A 7 -22.09 -7.93 -37.36
CA HIS A 7 -22.24 -7.23 -36.07
C HIS A 7 -21.00 -6.41 -35.61
N PHE A 8 -19.82 -6.65 -36.22
CA PHE A 8 -18.57 -5.96 -35.84
C PHE A 8 -18.36 -4.61 -36.55
N LYS A 9 -18.92 -4.42 -37.75
CA LYS A 9 -18.67 -3.21 -38.54
C LYS A 9 -19.35 -1.95 -37.98
N LYS A 10 -20.46 -2.11 -37.24
CA LYS A 10 -21.28 -0.99 -36.74
C LYS A 10 -20.73 -0.34 -35.46
N MET A 11 -19.88 -1.04 -34.71
CA MET A 11 -19.21 -0.50 -33.51
C MET A 11 -17.94 0.30 -33.86
N TYR A 12 -17.41 0.13 -35.08
CA TYR A 12 -16.12 0.66 -35.51
C TYR A 12 -16.13 2.14 -35.94
N GLU A 13 -17.29 2.67 -36.33
CA GLU A 13 -17.41 4.03 -36.86
C GLU A 13 -17.61 5.11 -35.77
N LEU A 14 -17.98 4.72 -34.55
CA LEU A 14 -18.27 5.67 -33.45
C LEU A 14 -17.03 6.13 -32.66
N GLY A 15 -15.89 5.44 -32.77
CA GLY A 15 -14.70 5.74 -31.97
C GLY A 15 -13.72 6.76 -32.59
N ARG A 16 -13.88 7.13 -33.87
CA ARG A 16 -12.81 7.78 -34.64
C ARG A 16 -12.99 9.30 -34.78
N LYS A 17 -13.14 10.04 -33.68
CA LYS A 17 -12.86 11.48 -33.65
C LYS A 17 -12.33 11.91 -32.28
N LYS A 18 -11.00 12.01 -32.17
CA LYS A 18 -10.22 13.10 -31.53
C LYS A 18 -8.76 12.67 -31.33
N ASN A 19 -7.93 12.85 -32.36
CA ASN A 19 -6.47 12.93 -32.17
C ASN A 19 -6.06 14.41 -32.20
N GLY A 20 -6.12 15.04 -31.02
CA GLY A 20 -5.32 16.21 -30.70
C GLY A 20 -4.13 15.77 -29.85
N ARG A 21 -2.97 16.43 -30.02
CA ARG A 21 -1.75 16.21 -29.21
C ARG A 21 -2.10 16.01 -27.73
N LYS A 22 -2.05 14.77 -27.24
CA LYS A 22 -2.31 14.45 -25.83
C LYS A 22 -1.07 14.82 -25.03
N ASN A 23 -1.16 15.87 -24.20
CA ASN A 23 -0.41 15.87 -22.96
C ASN A 23 -0.72 14.52 -22.27
N LYS A 24 0.31 13.76 -21.92
CA LYS A 24 0.14 12.46 -21.26
C LYS A 24 -0.66 12.71 -19.97
N GLU A 25 -1.92 12.31 -19.96
CA GLU A 25 -2.83 12.54 -18.84
C GLU A 25 -2.30 11.74 -17.64
N LYS A 26 -2.06 12.41 -16.51
CA LYS A 26 -1.53 11.75 -15.32
C LYS A 26 -2.55 10.76 -14.78
N LEU A 27 -2.10 9.56 -14.41
CA LEU A 27 -2.94 8.54 -13.81
C LEU A 27 -3.54 9.03 -12.49
N SER A 28 -4.77 8.63 -12.19
CA SER A 28 -5.44 8.95 -10.93
C SER A 28 -5.02 8.03 -9.76
N TYR A 29 -4.17 7.03 -10.03
CA TYR A 29 -3.69 6.02 -9.10
C TYR A 29 -2.18 5.80 -9.28
N LEU A 30 -1.53 5.16 -8.31
CA LEU A 30 -0.14 4.73 -8.40
C LEU A 30 -0.05 3.38 -9.11
N GLU A 31 0.84 3.31 -10.11
CA GLU A 31 1.27 2.04 -10.69
C GLU A 31 1.80 1.11 -9.59
N THR A 32 1.55 -0.19 -9.73
CA THR A 32 1.79 -1.19 -8.69
C THR A 32 3.23 -1.17 -8.17
N LYS A 33 4.22 -1.09 -9.05
CA LYS A 33 5.63 -1.02 -8.66
C LYS A 33 5.92 0.18 -7.74
N THR A 34 5.33 1.34 -8.04
CA THR A 34 5.52 2.57 -7.27
C THR A 34 4.75 2.51 -5.95
N PHE A 35 3.53 1.96 -5.97
CA PHE A 35 2.73 1.74 -4.77
C PHE A 35 3.46 0.81 -3.78
N ASP A 36 3.94 -0.34 -4.26
CA ASP A 36 4.62 -1.35 -3.46
C ASP A 36 5.93 -0.79 -2.87
N LEU A 37 6.74 -0.10 -3.68
CA LEU A 37 7.97 0.54 -3.23
C LEU A 37 7.69 1.53 -2.09
N ALA A 38 6.73 2.45 -2.30
CA ALA A 38 6.43 3.49 -1.33
C ALA A 38 5.85 2.91 -0.04
N LEU A 39 4.91 1.96 -0.15
CA LEU A 39 4.29 1.32 1.02
C LEU A 39 5.30 0.47 1.81
N LYS A 40 6.17 -0.29 1.12
CA LYS A 40 7.21 -1.10 1.77
C LYS A 40 8.21 -0.24 2.53
N LYS A 41 8.74 0.81 1.88
CA LYS A 41 9.68 1.74 2.53
C LYS A 41 9.01 2.47 3.69
N ALA A 42 7.76 2.91 3.52
CA ALA A 42 7.02 3.58 4.58
C ALA A 42 6.79 2.66 5.80
N SER A 43 6.40 1.41 5.57
CA SER A 43 6.20 0.41 6.61
C SER A 43 7.50 0.10 7.36
N PHE A 44 8.61 -0.05 6.64
CA PHE A 44 9.94 -0.23 7.23
C PHE A 44 10.35 0.98 8.08
N ASN A 45 10.13 2.20 7.58
CA ASN A 45 10.45 3.44 8.27
C ASN A 45 9.66 3.62 9.58
N VAL A 46 8.39 3.20 9.61
CA VAL A 46 7.57 3.18 10.83
C VAL A 46 8.17 2.22 11.86
N VAL A 47 8.43 0.98 11.45
CA VAL A 47 8.89 -0.09 12.35
C VAL A 47 10.30 0.17 12.86
N ARG A 48 11.23 0.61 12.01
CA ARG A 48 12.60 0.95 12.43
C ARG A 48 12.62 2.06 13.49
N PHE A 49 11.74 3.06 13.35
CA PHE A 49 11.66 4.14 14.33
C PHE A 49 11.13 3.62 15.66
N LEU A 50 10.04 2.84 15.65
CA LEU A 50 9.49 2.25 16.87
C LEU A 50 10.52 1.41 17.63
N TYR A 51 11.29 0.57 16.94
CA TYR A 51 12.39 -0.16 17.58
C TYR A 51 13.43 0.77 18.20
N THR A 52 13.80 1.84 17.49
CA THR A 52 14.82 2.77 17.95
C THR A 52 14.40 3.55 19.20
N VAL A 53 13.12 3.89 19.32
CA VAL A 53 12.58 4.55 20.52
C VAL A 53 12.14 3.57 21.63
N GLY A 54 12.34 2.26 21.43
CA GLY A 54 12.00 1.23 22.40
C GLY A 54 10.50 0.92 22.51
N GLU A 55 9.73 1.21 21.47
CA GLU A 55 8.29 1.00 21.43
C GLU A 55 7.93 -0.36 20.83
N LYS A 56 6.88 -0.99 21.37
CA LYS A 56 6.41 -2.30 20.89
C LYS A 56 5.81 -2.20 19.49
N VAL A 57 6.36 -2.97 18.55
CA VAL A 57 5.80 -3.18 17.20
C VAL A 57 4.68 -4.22 17.27
N ASN A 58 3.55 -3.94 16.64
CA ASN A 58 2.39 -4.85 16.61
C ASN A 58 2.30 -5.67 15.33
N ASP A 59 2.89 -5.21 14.22
CA ASP A 59 2.81 -5.92 12.95
C ASP A 59 3.70 -7.18 12.91
N PRO A 60 3.11 -8.40 12.99
CA PRO A 60 3.89 -9.62 13.02
C PRO A 60 4.64 -9.86 11.71
N ILE A 61 4.14 -9.34 10.57
CA ILE A 61 4.76 -9.52 9.26
C ILE A 61 6.05 -8.70 9.20
N MET A 62 5.98 -7.42 9.56
CA MET A 62 7.16 -6.58 9.59
C MET A 62 8.17 -7.01 10.65
N VAL A 63 7.73 -7.47 11.84
CA VAL A 63 8.62 -8.09 12.84
C VAL A 63 9.33 -9.30 12.25
N LYS A 64 8.61 -10.16 11.51
CA LYS A 64 9.18 -11.35 10.88
C LYS A 64 10.27 -11.01 9.87
N TYR A 65 10.09 -9.96 9.07
CA TYR A 65 11.02 -9.61 7.99
C TYR A 65 12.03 -8.51 8.34
N TYR A 66 11.99 -7.95 9.55
CA TYR A 66 12.75 -6.77 9.90
C TYR A 66 14.26 -6.93 9.69
N GLU A 67 14.87 -7.97 10.25
CA GLU A 67 16.32 -8.20 10.17
C GLU A 67 16.82 -8.31 8.72
N VAL A 68 16.05 -8.99 7.86
CA VAL A 68 16.38 -9.13 6.44
C VAL A 68 16.26 -7.78 5.73
N LEU A 69 15.22 -7.01 6.03
CA LEU A 69 15.02 -5.68 5.44
C LEU A 69 16.04 -4.66 5.95
N ALA A 70 16.49 -4.75 7.20
CA ALA A 70 17.50 -3.88 7.80
C ALA A 70 18.88 -4.03 7.16
N LYS A 71 19.17 -5.17 6.52
CA LYS A 71 20.39 -5.34 5.69
C LYS A 71 20.36 -4.50 4.42
N THR A 72 19.17 -4.24 3.88
CA THR A 72 18.97 -3.54 2.60
C THR A 72 18.64 -2.06 2.79
N TYR A 73 17.88 -1.73 3.83
CA TYR A 73 17.46 -0.38 4.13
C TYR A 73 18.24 0.18 5.32
N LYS A 74 18.61 1.47 5.24
CA LYS A 74 19.33 2.14 6.32
C LYS A 74 18.48 2.21 7.58
N GLU A 75 19.09 1.89 8.72
CA GLU A 75 18.49 2.08 10.05
C GLU A 75 18.24 3.57 10.34
N PHE A 76 17.45 3.83 11.38
CA PHE A 76 17.25 5.20 11.85
C PHE A 76 18.54 5.70 12.51
N PRO A 77 19.14 6.81 12.04
CA PRO A 77 20.53 7.15 12.38
C PRO A 77 20.71 7.82 13.75
N TYR A 78 19.65 7.87 14.58
CA TYR A 78 19.62 8.61 15.84
C TYR A 78 19.05 7.74 16.96
N SER A 79 19.52 7.94 18.19
CA SER A 79 19.02 7.18 19.34
C SER A 79 17.69 7.73 19.87
N LYS A 80 17.05 6.98 20.78
CA LYS A 80 15.90 7.47 21.57
C LYS A 80 16.20 8.80 22.26
N GLN A 81 17.39 8.96 22.85
CA GLN A 81 17.77 10.20 23.53
C GLN A 81 17.79 11.39 22.56
N ASN A 82 18.31 11.21 21.35
CA ASN A 82 18.31 12.27 20.33
C ASN A 82 16.88 12.68 19.95
N PHE A 83 15.93 11.73 19.92
CA PHE A 83 14.51 12.02 19.68
C PHE A 83 13.89 12.82 20.84
N ASP A 84 14.09 12.38 22.09
CA ASP A 84 13.53 13.03 23.26
C ASP A 84 14.08 14.46 23.44
N ASP A 85 15.39 14.63 23.25
CA ASP A 85 16.06 15.93 23.31
C ASP A 85 15.59 16.87 22.19
N TYR A 86 15.36 16.34 20.98
CA TYR A 86 14.84 17.13 19.88
C TYR A 86 13.39 17.56 20.12
N GLY A 87 12.56 16.68 20.67
CA GLY A 87 11.19 17.01 21.06
C GLY A 87 11.16 18.13 22.09
N ALA A 88 11.97 18.02 23.13
CA ALA A 88 12.11 19.05 24.17
C ALA A 88 12.62 20.39 23.60
N TYR A 89 13.65 20.36 22.73
CA TYR A 89 14.16 21.55 22.05
C TYR A 89 13.08 22.25 21.21
N ARG A 90 12.29 21.49 20.43
CA ARG A 90 11.23 22.02 19.57
C ARG A 90 10.12 22.69 20.38
N LEU A 91 9.68 22.06 21.48
CA LEU A 91 8.68 22.63 22.37
C LEU A 91 9.22 23.87 23.08
N TYR A 92 10.46 23.84 23.59
CA TYR A 92 11.07 24.98 24.25
C TYR A 92 11.14 26.21 23.32
N LYS A 93 11.61 25.99 22.08
CA LYS A 93 11.71 27.04 21.06
C LYS A 93 10.36 27.69 20.73
N ASN A 94 9.27 26.92 20.86
CA ASN A 94 7.91 27.38 20.60
C ASN A 94 7.21 27.96 21.84
N GLY A 95 7.91 28.14 22.96
CA GLY A 95 7.38 28.80 24.15
C GLY A 95 6.58 27.90 25.09
N TYR A 96 6.73 26.57 25.00
CA TYR A 96 6.12 25.66 25.98
C TYR A 96 6.86 25.73 27.32
N SER A 97 6.11 25.62 28.43
CA SER A 97 6.69 25.62 29.78
C SER A 97 7.52 24.36 30.04
N LEU A 98 8.58 24.49 30.86
CA LEU A 98 9.43 23.37 31.26
C LEU A 98 8.63 22.23 31.92
N ALA A 99 7.61 22.57 32.70
CA ALA A 99 6.72 21.58 33.31
C ALA A 99 6.04 20.70 32.25
N LYS A 100 5.49 21.30 31.19
CA LYS A 100 4.85 20.55 30.09
C LYS A 100 5.86 19.74 29.29
N ILE A 101 7.05 20.30 29.05
CA ILE A 101 8.13 19.59 28.34
C ILE A 101 8.57 18.35 29.11
N ASN A 102 8.82 18.46 30.41
CA ASN A 102 9.27 17.35 31.25
C ASN A 102 8.18 16.27 31.44
N VAL A 103 6.90 16.62 31.31
CA VAL A 103 5.82 15.61 31.27
C VAL A 103 5.83 14.83 29.95
N LEU A 104 6.09 15.49 28.82
CA LEU A 104 6.07 14.86 27.50
C LEU A 104 7.36 14.08 27.19
N PHE A 105 8.50 14.61 27.64
CA PHE A 105 9.85 14.10 27.45
C PHE A 105 10.60 14.11 28.79
N PRO A 106 10.28 13.19 29.72
CA PRO A 106 10.86 13.18 31.07
C PRO A 106 12.37 12.92 31.08
N ASP A 107 12.87 12.16 30.10
CA ASP A 107 14.27 11.75 30.00
C ASP A 107 15.12 12.76 29.19
N ASN A 108 14.59 13.93 28.85
CA ASN A 108 15.32 14.92 28.09
C ASN A 108 16.50 15.52 28.91
N LYS A 109 17.62 15.78 28.24
CA LYS A 109 18.83 16.37 28.83
C LYS A 109 18.99 17.84 28.50
N VAL A 110 18.26 18.34 27.50
CA VAL A 110 18.49 19.68 26.93
C VAL A 110 17.77 20.80 27.69
N THR A 111 16.59 20.57 28.27
CA THR A 111 15.83 21.58 29.02
C THR A 111 16.02 21.48 30.54
N SER A 112 17.09 20.81 30.99
CA SER A 112 17.50 20.79 32.39
C SER A 112 17.83 22.20 32.90
N LEU A 113 17.46 22.49 34.16
CA LEU A 113 17.85 23.73 34.84
C LEU A 113 19.38 23.88 34.78
N ASP A 114 19.86 25.13 34.69
CA ASP A 114 21.30 25.35 34.74
C ASP A 114 21.86 25.16 36.16
N LEU A 115 23.19 25.21 36.30
CA LEU A 115 23.89 25.00 37.57
C LEU A 115 23.47 25.99 38.67
N ALA A 116 22.83 27.11 38.30
CA ALA A 116 22.34 28.14 39.21
C ALA A 116 20.83 28.00 39.49
N GLY A 117 20.17 26.96 38.96
CA GLY A 117 18.74 26.70 39.15
C GLY A 117 17.82 27.53 38.26
N TYR A 118 18.35 28.24 37.26
CA TYR A 118 17.55 29.04 36.33
C TYR A 118 17.19 28.25 35.07
N GLU A 119 16.10 28.68 34.42
CA GLU A 119 15.73 28.13 33.12
C GLU A 119 16.84 28.39 32.09
N PRO A 120 17.23 27.38 31.30
CA PRO A 120 18.27 27.55 30.30
C PRO A 120 17.79 28.48 29.18
N THR A 121 18.65 29.34 28.63
CA THR A 121 18.32 30.14 27.45
C THR A 121 18.19 29.25 26.20
N GLU A 122 17.45 29.69 25.18
CA GLU A 122 17.30 28.94 23.90
C GLU A 122 18.66 28.56 23.29
N TRP A 123 19.64 29.47 23.36
CA TRP A 123 21.01 29.20 22.92
C TRP A 123 21.64 28.02 23.67
N LYS A 124 21.50 27.96 25.01
CA LYS A 124 22.03 26.86 25.83
C LYS A 124 21.34 25.53 25.48
N VAL A 125 20.01 25.53 25.32
CA VAL A 125 19.25 24.33 24.93
C VAL A 125 19.72 23.83 23.55
N GLY A 126 19.83 24.73 22.58
CA GLY A 126 20.33 24.39 21.24
C GLY A 126 21.80 23.94 21.23
N ALA A 127 22.64 24.50 22.10
CA ALA A 127 24.04 24.10 22.24
C ALA A 127 24.17 22.68 22.82
N ARG A 128 23.39 22.36 23.85
CA ARG A 128 23.33 21.00 24.43
C ARG A 128 22.91 19.96 23.40
N LEU A 129 21.87 20.24 22.61
CA LEU A 129 21.43 19.33 21.56
C LEU A 129 22.51 19.07 20.49
N ARG A 130 23.31 20.09 20.17
CA ARG A 130 24.39 20.00 19.18
C ARG A 130 25.65 19.30 19.69
N GLN A 131 25.77 19.01 20.99
CA GLN A 131 26.89 18.22 21.51
C GLN A 131 26.85 16.78 20.99
N ASP A 132 25.65 16.22 20.87
CA ASP A 132 25.45 14.82 20.48
C ASP A 132 25.07 14.65 19.00
N ILE A 133 24.87 15.76 18.26
CA ILE A 133 24.33 15.75 16.90
C ILE A 133 25.07 16.75 16.00
N SER A 134 25.68 16.24 14.93
CA SER A 134 26.44 17.04 13.96
C SER A 134 25.57 18.01 13.16
N SER A 135 24.31 17.67 12.89
CA SER A 135 23.38 18.47 12.10
C SER A 135 21.95 18.34 12.61
N LEU A 136 21.41 19.43 13.15
CA LEU A 136 20.00 19.54 13.55
C LEU A 136 19.05 19.36 12.36
N GLU A 137 19.46 19.82 11.19
CA GLU A 137 18.68 19.71 9.96
C GLU A 137 18.54 18.25 9.52
N SER A 138 19.60 17.46 9.65
CA SER A 138 19.57 16.03 9.33
C SER A 138 18.61 15.27 10.25
N LEU A 139 18.57 15.62 11.54
CA LEU A 139 17.63 15.05 12.50
C LEU A 139 16.18 15.43 12.16
N ARG A 140 15.94 16.72 11.84
CA ARG A 140 14.63 17.20 11.39
C ARG A 140 14.15 16.43 10.17
N VAL A 141 15.02 16.24 9.17
CA VAL A 141 14.69 15.50 7.94
C VAL A 141 14.36 14.04 8.24
N ALA A 142 15.14 13.37 9.08
CA ALA A 142 14.90 11.97 9.45
C ALA A 142 13.57 11.78 10.21
N ILE A 143 13.25 12.68 11.15
CA ILE A 143 11.98 12.64 11.89
C ILE A 143 10.80 12.92 10.97
N ASN A 144 10.93 13.90 10.05
CA ASN A 144 9.90 14.20 9.07
C ASN A 144 9.69 13.02 8.10
N GLU A 145 10.74 12.33 7.67
CA GLU A 145 10.64 11.12 6.84
C GLU A 145 9.82 10.04 7.53
N VAL A 146 10.08 9.78 8.82
CA VAL A 146 9.32 8.81 9.60
C VAL A 146 7.87 9.23 9.74
N TYR A 147 7.59 10.50 10.03
CA TYR A 147 6.23 11.02 10.12
C TYR A 147 5.47 10.89 8.79
N TYR A 148 6.07 11.31 7.67
CA TYR A 148 5.48 11.14 6.34
C TYR A 148 5.26 9.68 5.97
N SER A 149 6.17 8.79 6.38
CA SER A 149 6.01 7.35 6.21
C SER A 149 4.77 6.84 6.93
N ALA A 150 4.55 7.26 8.18
CA ALA A 150 3.35 6.89 8.94
C ALA A 150 2.06 7.42 8.28
N LEU A 151 2.05 8.68 7.82
CA LEU A 151 0.91 9.24 7.07
C LEU A 151 0.63 8.44 5.79
N TRP A 152 1.68 8.04 5.07
CA TRP A 152 1.57 7.28 3.82
C TRP A 152 0.96 5.89 4.04
N VAL A 153 1.37 5.18 5.10
CA VAL A 153 0.79 3.89 5.50
C VAL A 153 -0.71 4.05 5.77
N ILE A 154 -1.10 5.03 6.58
CA ILE A 154 -2.51 5.28 6.90
C ILE A 154 -3.29 5.60 5.63
N ALA A 155 -2.83 6.54 4.82
CA ALA A 155 -3.56 6.96 3.63
C ALA A 155 -3.71 5.81 2.63
N SER A 156 -2.63 5.07 2.34
CA SER A 156 -2.61 4.01 1.33
C SER A 156 -3.49 2.81 1.69
N LEU A 157 -3.63 2.50 2.98
CA LEU A 157 -4.37 1.32 3.45
C LEU A 157 -5.79 1.63 3.93
N MET A 158 -6.05 2.87 4.35
CA MET A 158 -7.39 3.30 4.73
C MET A 158 -8.25 3.60 3.50
N GLY A 159 -7.69 4.24 2.45
CA GLY A 159 -8.42 4.55 1.22
C GLY A 159 -9.65 5.45 1.41
N ALA A 160 -9.65 6.26 2.47
CA ALA A 160 -10.70 7.21 2.78
C ALA A 160 -10.74 8.39 1.78
N ARG A 161 -11.81 9.19 1.87
CA ARG A 161 -11.95 10.42 1.10
C ARG A 161 -11.03 11.52 1.67
N PRO A 162 -10.62 12.53 0.87
CA PRO A 162 -9.72 13.58 1.34
C PRO A 162 -10.19 14.32 2.60
N ASN A 163 -11.49 14.63 2.70
CA ASN A 163 -12.06 15.29 3.88
C ASN A 163 -11.92 14.45 5.15
N VAL A 164 -12.07 13.13 5.05
CA VAL A 164 -11.91 12.21 6.19
C VAL A 164 -10.48 12.28 6.73
N TYR A 165 -9.47 12.34 5.85
CA TYR A 165 -8.08 12.48 6.30
C TYR A 165 -7.82 13.82 6.99
N SER A 166 -8.38 14.91 6.46
CA SER A 166 -8.23 16.25 7.06
C SER A 166 -8.81 16.31 8.48
N ASP A 167 -9.96 15.67 8.71
CA ASP A 167 -10.68 15.73 9.99
C ASP A 167 -10.30 14.60 10.97
N LEU A 168 -9.44 13.66 10.56
CA LEU A 168 -9.06 12.52 11.38
C LEU A 168 -8.24 12.97 12.60
N LYS A 169 -8.83 12.93 13.79
CA LYS A 169 -8.16 13.29 15.06
C LYS A 169 -7.16 12.22 15.50
N VAL A 170 -6.08 12.63 16.15
CA VAL A 170 -5.09 11.69 16.74
C VAL A 170 -5.69 10.93 17.94
N ASP A 171 -6.46 11.66 18.75
CA ASP A 171 -7.13 11.14 19.93
C ASP A 171 -8.47 10.50 19.54
N GLY A 172 -8.74 9.33 20.10
CA GLY A 172 -10.01 8.61 19.90
C GLY A 172 -10.20 7.94 18.53
N CYS A 173 -9.36 8.19 17.51
CA CYS A 173 -9.55 7.56 16.20
C CYS A 173 -9.33 6.04 16.24
N LEU A 174 -8.31 5.56 16.95
CA LEU A 174 -7.98 4.13 16.99
C LEU A 174 -8.75 3.40 18.08
N ASN A 175 -9.62 2.48 17.68
CA ASN A 175 -10.29 1.53 18.57
C ASN A 175 -9.64 0.15 18.45
N LEU A 176 -8.82 -0.21 19.45
CA LEU A 176 -8.08 -1.49 19.47
C LEU A 176 -8.98 -2.71 19.70
N ASN A 177 -10.08 -2.56 20.43
CA ASN A 177 -11.01 -3.66 20.72
C ASN A 177 -11.68 -4.16 19.43
N ASN A 178 -12.12 -3.21 18.60
CA ASN A 178 -12.77 -3.50 17.33
C ASN A 178 -11.78 -3.60 16.16
N LYS A 179 -10.48 -3.30 16.40
CA LYS A 179 -9.44 -3.15 15.37
C LYS A 179 -9.90 -2.23 14.24
N THR A 180 -10.38 -1.04 14.59
CA THR A 180 -10.87 -0.06 13.61
C THR A 180 -10.32 1.34 13.84
N ILE A 181 -10.13 2.09 12.78
CA ILE A 181 -9.93 3.55 12.80
C ILE A 181 -11.28 4.20 12.56
N SER A 182 -11.72 5.09 13.46
CA SER A 182 -12.97 5.83 13.37
C SER A 182 -12.68 7.29 12.98
N ALA A 183 -13.52 7.85 12.10
CA ALA A 183 -13.54 9.26 11.77
C ALA A 183 -14.98 9.79 11.83
N GLU A 184 -15.19 11.10 11.76
CA GLU A 184 -16.53 11.68 11.53
C GLU A 184 -16.61 12.11 10.07
N GLU A 185 -17.43 11.45 9.23
CA GLU A 185 -17.60 11.84 7.84
C GLU A 185 -18.64 12.98 7.72
N HIS A 186 -18.17 14.22 7.56
CA HIS A 186 -19.03 15.40 7.40
C HIS A 186 -19.71 15.52 6.02
N LYS A 187 -20.23 14.43 5.44
CA LYS A 187 -21.14 14.55 4.29
C LYS A 187 -22.59 14.74 4.73
N GLY A 188 -22.85 15.73 5.59
CA GLY A 188 -24.17 16.37 5.82
C GLY A 188 -25.43 15.51 5.58
N ARG A 189 -25.45 14.28 6.07
CA ARG A 189 -26.54 13.32 5.88
C ARG A 189 -26.87 12.77 7.25
N ASP A 190 -28.16 12.82 7.54
CA ASP A 190 -28.75 12.37 8.79
C ASP A 190 -28.32 10.92 9.06
N ASN A 191 -27.48 10.72 10.08
CA ASN A 191 -26.88 9.44 10.49
C ASN A 191 -27.93 8.51 11.15
N ARG A 192 -29.17 8.48 10.66
CA ARG A 192 -30.27 7.74 11.28
C ARG A 192 -30.09 6.22 11.23
N TRP A 193 -29.15 5.71 10.42
CA TRP A 193 -29.10 4.29 10.10
C TRP A 193 -27.93 3.53 10.72
N ASN A 194 -26.84 4.18 11.19
CA ASN A 194 -25.67 3.55 11.84
C ASN A 194 -25.14 2.24 11.19
N LEU A 195 -25.58 1.92 9.96
CA LEU A 195 -25.50 0.55 9.43
C LEU A 195 -24.06 0.20 9.06
N PHE A 196 -23.23 1.21 8.80
CA PHE A 196 -21.79 1.11 8.69
C PHE A 196 -21.15 2.40 9.18
N ASN A 197 -20.80 2.44 10.48
CA ASN A 197 -20.04 3.56 11.06
C ASN A 197 -18.83 3.94 10.18
N ASP A 198 -18.41 5.19 10.25
CA ASP A 198 -17.19 5.77 9.66
C ASP A 198 -15.93 5.14 10.27
N ARG A 199 -15.81 3.82 10.09
CA ARG A 199 -14.80 2.94 10.65
C ARG A 199 -14.11 2.18 9.53
N TRP A 200 -12.80 2.18 9.54
CA TRP A 200 -11.95 1.42 8.63
C TRP A 200 -11.26 0.32 9.40
N VAL A 201 -10.98 -0.81 8.75
CA VAL A 201 -10.21 -1.89 9.38
C VAL A 201 -8.79 -1.37 9.68
N ALA A 202 -8.37 -1.49 10.94
CA ALA A 202 -7.04 -1.13 11.39
C ALA A 202 -6.16 -2.39 11.37
N ILE A 203 -5.43 -2.59 10.28
CA ILE A 203 -4.44 -3.67 10.23
C ILE A 203 -3.21 -3.33 11.09
N PRO A 204 -2.42 -4.31 11.56
CA PRO A 204 -1.35 -4.06 12.53
C PRO A 204 -0.36 -2.94 12.16
N ILE A 205 0.07 -2.86 10.90
CA ILE A 205 0.99 -1.78 10.47
C ILE A 205 0.36 -0.38 10.55
N MET A 206 -0.97 -0.26 10.43
CA MET A 206 -1.68 1.01 10.63
C MET A 206 -1.73 1.38 12.12
N VAL A 207 -1.84 0.39 13.01
CA VAL A 207 -1.74 0.62 14.46
C VAL A 207 -0.35 1.19 14.81
N ASP A 208 0.70 0.60 14.25
CA ASP A 208 2.07 1.05 14.43
C ASP A 208 2.30 2.46 13.83
N ALA A 209 1.74 2.73 12.66
CA ALA A 209 1.78 4.08 12.07
C ALA A 209 1.07 5.12 12.95
N ILE A 210 -0.10 4.81 13.55
CA ILE A 210 -0.77 5.72 14.49
C ILE A 210 0.07 5.96 15.74
N LYS A 211 0.79 4.96 16.24
CA LYS A 211 1.75 5.17 17.35
C LYS A 211 2.83 6.17 16.97
N VAL A 212 3.43 6.03 15.79
CA VAL A 212 4.42 7.00 15.29
C VAL A 212 3.82 8.40 15.16
N ILE A 213 2.59 8.52 14.66
CA ILE A 213 1.89 9.80 14.54
C ILE A 213 1.64 10.42 15.92
N ARG A 214 1.31 9.61 16.95
CA ARG A 214 1.18 10.09 18.32
C ARG A 214 2.51 10.56 18.91
N LEU A 215 3.58 9.80 18.69
CA LEU A 215 4.92 10.12 19.21
C LEU A 215 5.50 11.37 18.56
N ILE A 216 5.44 11.48 17.23
CA ILE A 216 6.02 12.61 16.51
C ILE A 216 4.99 13.73 16.35
N GLY A 217 3.87 13.47 15.68
CA GLY A 217 2.83 14.46 15.42
C GLY A 217 2.20 14.98 16.71
N GLY A 218 1.81 14.08 17.61
CA GLY A 218 1.19 14.44 18.89
C GLY A 218 2.16 15.08 19.88
N LYS A 219 3.30 14.43 20.20
CA LYS A 219 4.21 14.97 21.23
C LYS A 219 5.16 16.06 20.73
N VAL A 220 5.75 15.93 19.54
CA VAL A 220 6.76 16.90 19.04
C VAL A 220 6.13 18.06 18.28
N PHE A 221 5.17 17.77 17.40
CA PHE A 221 4.51 18.80 16.59
C PHE A 221 3.27 19.40 17.27
N GLN A 222 2.73 18.72 18.29
CA GLN A 222 1.52 19.15 19.01
C GLN A 222 0.28 19.23 18.10
N ASN A 223 0.19 18.33 17.12
CA ASN A 223 -0.94 18.21 16.22
C ASN A 223 -2.12 17.49 16.90
N SER A 224 -3.32 18.04 16.75
CA SER A 224 -4.58 17.36 17.14
C SER A 224 -5.11 16.40 16.07
N TYR A 225 -4.65 16.57 14.81
CA TYR A 225 -5.08 15.78 13.65
C TYR A 225 -3.96 14.86 13.16
N VAL A 226 -4.34 13.69 12.68
CA VAL A 226 -3.42 12.69 12.11
C VAL A 226 -2.65 13.30 10.94
N PHE A 227 -3.36 13.96 10.02
CA PHE A 227 -2.74 14.73 8.94
C PHE A 227 -2.55 16.17 9.39
N GLY A 228 -1.43 16.41 10.08
CA GLY A 228 -1.03 17.74 10.56
C GLY A 228 0.29 18.24 9.99
N SER A 229 0.63 19.49 10.33
CA SER A 229 1.89 20.14 9.96
C SER A 229 3.11 19.45 10.59
N VAL A 230 4.29 19.63 9.98
CA VAL A 230 5.58 19.23 10.59
C VAL A 230 6.21 20.35 11.42
N ASN A 231 5.57 21.53 11.42
CA ASN A 231 5.91 22.61 12.33
C ASN A 231 5.27 22.34 13.69
N THR A 232 6.00 22.66 14.75
CA THR A 232 5.43 22.60 16.10
C THR A 232 4.44 23.75 16.24
N SER A 233 3.24 23.49 16.74
CA SER A 233 2.26 24.53 17.04
C SER A 233 2.70 25.39 18.24
N PHE A 234 2.10 26.55 18.45
CA PHE A 234 2.27 27.29 19.71
C PHE A 234 1.34 26.75 20.81
N PRO A 235 1.64 26.96 22.11
CA PRO A 235 0.85 26.43 23.23
C PRO A 235 -0.65 26.75 23.17
N ASP A 236 -0.98 27.96 22.74
CA ASP A 236 -2.36 28.47 22.68
C ASP A 236 -2.95 28.44 21.25
N GLU A 237 -2.24 27.82 20.31
CA GLU A 237 -2.69 27.73 18.92
C GLU A 237 -3.79 26.67 18.77
N ILE A 238 -4.90 27.09 18.18
CA ILE A 238 -6.00 26.17 17.86
C ILE A 238 -5.61 25.42 16.59
N ASN A 239 -5.31 24.12 16.73
CA ASN A 239 -5.11 23.25 15.58
C ASN A 239 -6.39 23.17 14.75
N THR A 240 -6.26 23.44 13.45
CA THR A 240 -7.34 23.32 12.48
C THR A 240 -7.06 22.18 11.50
N PRO A 241 -8.10 21.52 10.96
CA PRO A 241 -7.95 20.52 9.91
C PRO A 241 -7.16 21.08 8.72
N MET A 242 -6.30 20.25 8.12
CA MET A 242 -5.59 20.66 6.91
C MET A 242 -6.56 20.88 5.75
N SER A 243 -6.58 22.09 5.19
CA SER A 243 -7.44 22.44 4.05
C SER A 243 -7.05 21.71 2.75
N CYS A 244 -5.78 21.33 2.60
CA CYS A 244 -5.28 20.63 1.41
C CYS A 244 -4.14 19.67 1.75
N LEU A 245 -4.31 18.39 1.39
CA LEU A 245 -3.33 17.34 1.63
C LEU A 245 -2.24 17.25 0.55
N SER A 246 -2.42 17.91 -0.59
CA SER A 246 -1.58 17.72 -1.78
C SER A 246 -0.10 17.99 -1.53
N HIS A 247 0.23 19.01 -0.74
CA HIS A 247 1.63 19.33 -0.40
C HIS A 247 2.26 18.20 0.43
N THR A 248 1.60 17.77 1.51
CA THR A 248 2.05 16.67 2.37
C THR A 248 2.22 15.37 1.58
N ILE A 249 1.30 15.07 0.68
CA ILE A 249 1.35 13.87 -0.18
C ILE A 249 2.56 13.93 -1.12
N ARG A 250 2.83 15.08 -1.74
CA ARG A 250 3.98 15.25 -2.62
C ARG A 250 5.30 15.08 -1.88
N MET A 251 5.43 15.72 -0.71
CA MET A 251 6.61 15.57 0.14
C MET A 251 6.82 14.12 0.57
N ALA A 252 5.77 13.45 1.01
CA ALA A 252 5.84 12.03 1.38
C ALA A 252 6.25 11.15 0.20
N PHE A 253 5.67 11.38 -0.98
CA PHE A 253 6.00 10.65 -2.20
C PHE A 253 7.48 10.81 -2.59
N GLU A 254 8.00 12.04 -2.59
CA GLU A 254 9.39 12.33 -2.96
C GLU A 254 10.38 11.69 -1.98
N VAL A 255 10.11 11.77 -0.67
CA VAL A 255 10.94 11.16 0.37
C VAL A 255 10.95 9.63 0.25
N LEU A 256 9.81 9.02 -0.06
CA LEU A 256 9.69 7.56 -0.13
C LEU A 256 10.26 7.00 -1.44
N THR A 257 9.94 7.60 -2.58
CA THR A 257 10.29 7.05 -3.89
C THR A 257 11.59 7.59 -4.46
N SER A 258 12.10 8.72 -3.94
CA SER A 258 13.19 9.50 -4.56
C SER A 258 12.87 9.99 -5.98
N ILE A 259 11.59 9.97 -6.37
CA ILE A 259 11.08 10.48 -7.63
C ILE A 259 10.47 11.85 -7.36
N SER A 260 10.87 12.85 -8.15
CA SER A 260 10.27 14.19 -8.13
C SER A 260 8.76 14.12 -8.38
N SER A 261 7.96 14.85 -7.60
CA SER A 261 6.51 14.92 -7.78
C SER A 261 6.09 15.44 -9.17
N LYS A 262 6.97 16.19 -9.83
CA LYS A 262 6.75 16.68 -11.21
C LYS A 262 6.83 15.54 -12.23
N ASP A 263 7.77 14.63 -12.02
CA ASP A 263 8.08 13.50 -12.91
C ASP A 263 7.19 12.27 -12.65
N SER A 264 6.36 12.33 -11.59
CA SER A 264 5.32 11.35 -11.33
C SER A 264 4.35 11.23 -12.51
N ASN A 265 4.16 9.99 -13.00
CA ASN A 265 3.11 9.60 -13.94
C ASN A 265 1.70 9.74 -13.33
N SER A 266 1.59 9.83 -12.01
CA SER A 266 0.33 9.91 -11.26
C SER A 266 0.04 11.31 -10.73
N ASN A 267 -1.24 11.64 -10.61
CA ASN A 267 -1.72 12.87 -10.00
C ASN A 267 -1.72 12.75 -8.47
N LEU A 268 -0.74 13.38 -7.83
CA LEU A 268 -0.55 13.34 -6.38
C LEU A 268 -1.56 14.25 -5.65
N CYS A 269 -2.79 13.76 -5.48
CA CYS A 269 -3.88 14.41 -4.75
C CYS A 269 -4.49 13.47 -3.72
N GLY A 270 -5.39 13.95 -2.85
CA GLY A 270 -5.99 13.13 -1.78
C GLY A 270 -6.75 11.89 -2.28
N TYR A 271 -7.30 11.91 -3.51
CA TYR A 271 -7.98 10.76 -4.09
C TYR A 271 -7.02 9.65 -4.59
N LEU A 272 -5.73 9.95 -4.72
CA LEU A 272 -4.70 9.00 -5.18
C LEU A 272 -4.75 7.70 -4.37
N PHE A 273 -4.77 7.81 -3.04
CA PHE A 273 -4.70 6.64 -2.18
C PHE A 273 -5.93 5.75 -2.29
N ARG A 274 -7.11 6.37 -2.40
CA ARG A 274 -8.36 5.65 -2.58
C ARG A 274 -8.38 4.85 -3.88
N HIS A 275 -7.96 5.48 -4.98
CA HIS A 275 -7.89 4.82 -6.29
C HIS A 275 -6.80 3.75 -6.34
N SER A 276 -5.64 4.03 -5.75
CA SER A 276 -4.54 3.06 -5.66
C SER A 276 -4.94 1.85 -4.83
N LEU A 277 -5.58 2.04 -3.67
CA LEU A 277 -6.06 0.93 -2.84
C LEU A 277 -7.10 0.11 -3.58
N ALA A 278 -8.08 0.76 -4.25
CA ALA A 278 -9.07 0.04 -5.04
C ALA A 278 -8.42 -0.85 -6.11
N HIS A 279 -7.48 -0.28 -6.88
CA HIS A 279 -6.71 -1.00 -7.88
C HIS A 279 -5.97 -2.21 -7.28
N GLN A 280 -5.26 -2.03 -6.15
CA GLN A 280 -4.51 -3.11 -5.51
C GLN A 280 -5.41 -4.19 -4.91
N MET A 281 -6.58 -3.84 -4.37
CA MET A 281 -7.54 -4.81 -3.86
C MET A 281 -8.15 -5.64 -5.00
N TYR A 282 -8.48 -5.03 -6.15
CA TYR A 282 -8.91 -5.76 -7.33
C TYR A 282 -7.82 -6.69 -7.87
N ARG A 283 -6.58 -6.18 -7.96
CA ARG A 283 -5.42 -6.99 -8.38
C ARG A 283 -5.17 -8.19 -7.47
N SER A 284 -5.42 -8.02 -6.18
CA SER A 284 -5.27 -9.09 -5.17
C SER A 284 -6.49 -10.02 -5.08
N ASP A 285 -7.45 -9.89 -6.00
CA ASP A 285 -8.71 -10.64 -6.04
C ASP A 285 -9.49 -10.59 -4.71
N VAL A 286 -9.46 -9.43 -4.05
CA VAL A 286 -10.24 -9.21 -2.83
C VAL A 286 -11.71 -9.12 -3.22
N GLY A 287 -12.55 -9.91 -2.56
CA GLY A 287 -13.98 -9.96 -2.87
C GLY A 287 -14.65 -8.58 -2.85
N LEU A 288 -15.52 -8.34 -3.84
CA LEU A 288 -16.30 -7.11 -3.98
C LEU A 288 -16.98 -6.63 -2.69
N PRO A 289 -17.55 -7.50 -1.81
CA PRO A 289 -18.10 -7.06 -0.53
C PRO A 289 -17.08 -6.35 0.36
N VAL A 290 -15.84 -6.86 0.43
CA VAL A 290 -14.76 -6.29 1.26
C VAL A 290 -14.26 -4.98 0.67
N ILE A 291 -14.04 -4.92 -0.65
CA ILE A 291 -13.69 -3.68 -1.35
C ILE A 291 -14.76 -2.61 -1.09
N SER A 292 -16.03 -3.00 -1.23
CA SER A 292 -17.15 -2.08 -1.09
C SER A 292 -17.35 -1.61 0.36
N TYR A 293 -17.03 -2.45 1.35
CA TYR A 293 -17.00 -2.09 2.76
C TYR A 293 -15.87 -1.09 3.05
N GLN A 294 -14.63 -1.41 2.66
CA GLN A 294 -13.45 -0.58 2.93
C GLN A 294 -13.58 0.80 2.26
N LEU A 295 -14.10 0.83 1.04
CA LEU A 295 -14.28 2.06 0.28
C LEU A 295 -15.64 2.74 0.54
N LYS A 296 -16.55 2.18 1.36
CA LYS A 296 -17.88 2.76 1.64
C LYS A 296 -18.80 2.89 0.41
N HIS A 297 -18.66 2.01 -0.57
CA HIS A 297 -19.53 1.97 -1.77
C HIS A 297 -20.92 1.39 -1.45
N ILE A 298 -20.99 0.38 -0.58
CA ILE A 298 -22.27 -0.20 -0.12
C ILE A 298 -23.15 0.89 0.51
N VAL A 299 -22.59 1.67 1.45
CA VAL A 299 -23.30 2.75 2.15
C VAL A 299 -23.90 3.77 1.17
N SER A 300 -23.10 4.17 0.19
CA SER A 300 -23.53 5.15 -0.81
C SER A 300 -24.67 4.61 -1.68
N ALA A 301 -24.60 3.33 -2.06
CA ALA A 301 -25.64 2.67 -2.85
C ALA A 301 -26.93 2.43 -2.04
N THR A 302 -26.83 1.95 -0.81
CA THR A 302 -27.99 1.71 0.07
C THR A 302 -28.74 2.99 0.38
N ASP A 303 -28.02 4.10 0.65
CA ASP A 303 -28.63 5.40 0.88
C ASP A 303 -29.38 5.92 -0.35
N GLU A 304 -28.83 5.74 -1.55
CA GLU A 304 -29.46 6.15 -2.80
C GLU A 304 -30.72 5.33 -3.12
N LEU A 305 -30.70 4.03 -2.82
CA LEU A 305 -31.82 3.10 -3.06
C LEU A 305 -32.97 3.34 -2.07
N VAL A 306 -32.67 3.58 -0.79
CA VAL A 306 -33.65 3.94 0.23
C VAL A 306 -34.26 5.31 -0.06
N ARG A 307 -33.46 6.30 -0.47
CA ARG A 307 -33.98 7.63 -0.89
C ARG A 307 -34.92 7.56 -2.09
N LYS A 308 -34.71 6.60 -2.99
CA LYS A 308 -35.59 6.37 -4.14
C LYS A 308 -36.82 5.51 -3.79
N GLY A 309 -36.96 5.06 -2.54
CA GLY A 309 -38.09 4.25 -2.09
C GLY A 309 -38.15 2.86 -2.73
N GLN A 310 -37.04 2.35 -3.28
CA GLN A 310 -37.04 1.16 -4.14
C GLN A 310 -36.88 -0.17 -3.38
N VAL A 311 -36.55 -0.17 -2.09
CA VAL A 311 -36.33 -1.41 -1.32
C VAL A 311 -36.67 -1.23 0.15
N SER A 312 -37.28 -2.27 0.77
CA SER A 312 -37.53 -2.31 2.21
C SER A 312 -36.27 -2.74 2.99
N GLU A 313 -36.20 -2.29 4.25
CA GLU A 313 -35.12 -2.52 5.22
C GLU A 313 -34.72 -4.00 5.37
N THR A 314 -35.69 -4.90 5.40
CA THR A 314 -35.48 -6.34 5.47
C THR A 314 -34.81 -6.90 4.21
N THR A 315 -35.16 -6.40 3.02
CA THR A 315 -34.67 -6.91 1.74
C THR A 315 -33.19 -6.57 1.49
N LEU A 316 -32.70 -5.46 2.06
CA LEU A 316 -31.29 -5.08 2.03
C LEU A 316 -30.41 -6.02 2.88
N GLY A 317 -30.93 -6.52 4.01
CA GLY A 317 -30.24 -7.46 4.89
C GLY A 317 -30.05 -8.87 4.31
N TYR A 318 -30.91 -9.29 3.37
CA TYR A 318 -30.90 -10.66 2.81
C TYR A 318 -30.08 -10.83 1.51
N GLY A 319 -29.25 -9.85 1.14
CA GLY A 319 -28.29 -10.01 0.03
C GLY A 319 -28.64 -9.29 -1.29
N GLY A 320 -29.69 -8.47 -1.34
CA GLY A 320 -30.04 -7.67 -2.54
C GLY A 320 -29.00 -6.62 -2.95
N ILE A 321 -28.10 -6.25 -2.05
CA ILE A 321 -27.06 -5.23 -2.24
C ILE A 321 -26.03 -5.65 -3.30
N ALA A 322 -25.66 -6.93 -3.36
CA ALA A 322 -24.66 -7.42 -4.31
C ALA A 322 -25.13 -7.28 -5.78
N ASN A 323 -26.41 -7.57 -6.05
CA ASN A 323 -27.01 -7.48 -7.38
C ASN A 323 -27.21 -6.03 -7.86
N GLN A 324 -27.37 -5.08 -6.93
CA GLN A 324 -27.52 -3.65 -7.26
C GLN A 324 -26.17 -2.93 -7.37
N LEU A 325 -25.12 -3.39 -6.67
CA LEU A 325 -23.76 -2.86 -6.87
C LEU A 325 -23.21 -3.16 -8.27
N SER A 326 -23.62 -4.27 -8.87
CA SER A 326 -23.27 -4.61 -10.26
C SER A 326 -23.98 -3.74 -11.32
N SER A 327 -25.11 -3.10 -10.99
CA SER A 327 -25.93 -2.38 -11.98
C SER A 327 -25.68 -0.86 -12.04
N VAL A 328 -24.93 -0.28 -11.09
CA VAL A 328 -24.71 1.18 -10.96
C VAL A 328 -23.40 1.66 -11.59
N GLN A 329 -22.63 0.81 -12.29
CA GLN A 329 -21.35 1.20 -12.90
C GLN A 329 -21.55 2.19 -14.08
N LYS A 330 -21.55 3.48 -13.78
CA LYS A 330 -21.32 4.57 -14.76
C LYS A 330 -19.84 4.63 -15.15
N GLU A 331 -19.61 5.05 -16.39
CA GLU A 331 -18.35 5.19 -17.17
C GLU A 331 -17.19 6.00 -16.53
N THR A 332 -16.85 5.74 -15.28
CA THR A 332 -15.70 6.36 -14.58
C THR A 332 -14.71 5.28 -14.20
N LEU A 333 -13.48 5.35 -14.73
CA LEU A 333 -12.30 4.51 -14.43
C LEU A 333 -12.64 3.14 -13.83
N ASN A 334 -12.84 2.13 -14.67
CA ASN A 334 -13.13 0.78 -14.23
C ASN A 334 -11.84 0.12 -13.68
N PHE A 335 -11.52 0.34 -12.39
CA PHE A 335 -10.33 -0.22 -11.74
C PHE A 335 -10.26 -1.75 -11.80
N ARG A 336 -11.43 -2.42 -11.85
CA ARG A 336 -11.51 -3.85 -12.09
C ARG A 336 -10.96 -4.21 -13.47
N HIS A 337 -11.44 -3.54 -14.52
CA HIS A 337 -10.93 -3.71 -15.89
C HIS A 337 -9.42 -3.44 -15.99
N ILE A 338 -8.92 -2.40 -15.31
CA ILE A 338 -7.49 -2.09 -15.28
C ILE A 338 -6.68 -3.23 -14.64
N ALA A 339 -7.15 -3.77 -13.51
CA ALA A 339 -6.51 -4.90 -12.83
C ALA A 339 -6.58 -6.19 -13.66
N GLU A 340 -7.72 -6.47 -14.30
CA GLU A 340 -7.88 -7.61 -15.21
C GLU A 340 -6.94 -7.49 -16.42
N LEU A 341 -6.82 -6.30 -17.01
CA LEU A 341 -5.90 -6.03 -18.11
C LEU A 341 -4.44 -6.16 -17.69
N GLU A 342 -4.07 -5.72 -16.49
CA GLU A 342 -2.74 -5.95 -15.94
C GLU A 342 -2.46 -7.45 -15.75
N ALA A 343 -3.42 -8.22 -15.24
CA ALA A 343 -3.29 -9.66 -15.07
C ALA A 343 -3.16 -10.39 -16.42
N VAL A 344 -3.94 -10.01 -17.44
CA VAL A 344 -3.81 -10.58 -18.79
C VAL A 344 -2.43 -10.27 -19.36
N LYS A 345 -1.97 -9.02 -19.29
CA LYS A 345 -0.64 -8.64 -19.77
C LYS A 345 0.46 -9.41 -19.04
N ALA A 346 0.35 -9.61 -17.73
CA ALA A 346 1.37 -10.34 -16.98
C ALA A 346 1.46 -11.83 -17.36
N ASN A 347 0.37 -12.43 -17.87
CA ASN A 347 0.28 -13.87 -18.14
C ASN A 347 0.33 -14.25 -19.62
N PHE A 348 0.03 -13.30 -20.52
CA PHE A 348 -0.09 -13.51 -21.95
C PHE A 348 0.75 -12.53 -22.79
N ASP A 349 1.81 -11.95 -22.21
CA ASP A 349 2.79 -11.14 -22.93
C ASP A 349 3.57 -12.02 -23.94
N PRO A 350 3.48 -11.76 -25.26
CA PRO A 350 4.22 -12.50 -26.28
C PRO A 350 5.74 -12.27 -26.22
N ASN A 351 6.18 -11.21 -25.54
CA ASN A 351 7.57 -10.89 -25.25
C ASN A 351 7.92 -11.14 -23.76
N GLY A 352 7.01 -11.76 -23.02
CA GLY A 352 7.15 -12.04 -21.59
C GLY A 352 8.21 -13.11 -21.31
N LYS A 353 8.67 -13.11 -20.05
CA LYS A 353 9.53 -14.19 -19.52
C LYS A 353 8.69 -15.15 -18.70
N TYR A 354 8.78 -16.43 -19.04
CA TYR A 354 8.05 -17.52 -18.40
C TYR A 354 9.05 -18.58 -17.94
N MET A 355 8.90 -19.08 -16.71
CA MET A 355 9.78 -20.12 -16.15
C MET A 355 8.99 -21.39 -15.84
N GLY A 356 9.56 -22.55 -16.17
CA GLY A 356 8.92 -23.86 -15.98
C GLY A 356 9.10 -24.78 -17.18
N GLY A 357 8.85 -26.08 -17.01
CA GLY A 357 9.06 -27.05 -18.10
C GLY A 357 8.17 -26.84 -19.33
N GLN A 358 6.99 -26.22 -19.16
CA GLN A 358 6.08 -25.86 -20.25
C GLN A 358 6.16 -24.37 -20.66
N ALA A 359 7.14 -23.62 -20.15
CA ALA A 359 7.25 -22.19 -20.41
C ALA A 359 7.41 -21.85 -21.91
N ASP A 360 8.26 -22.61 -22.63
CA ASP A 360 8.52 -22.37 -24.05
C ASP A 360 7.32 -22.71 -24.94
N GLU A 361 6.57 -23.77 -24.58
CA GLU A 361 5.35 -24.16 -25.28
C GLU A 361 4.25 -23.09 -25.08
N HIS A 362 4.08 -22.62 -23.84
CA HIS A 362 3.15 -21.54 -23.50
C HIS A 362 3.48 -20.25 -24.27
N LEU A 363 4.75 -19.83 -24.27
CA LEU A 363 5.22 -18.67 -25.03
C LEU A 363 4.98 -18.83 -26.53
N SER A 364 5.22 -20.02 -27.08
CA SER A 364 5.00 -20.32 -28.50
C SER A 364 3.52 -20.22 -28.88
N LYS A 365 2.62 -20.75 -28.05
CA LYS A 365 1.17 -20.64 -28.24
C LYS A 365 0.70 -19.18 -28.20
N ILE A 366 1.19 -18.39 -27.24
CA ILE A 366 0.89 -16.97 -27.14
C ILE A 366 1.36 -16.24 -28.40
N LYS A 367 2.62 -16.42 -28.80
CA LYS A 367 3.17 -15.78 -30.01
C LYS A 367 2.36 -16.13 -31.25
N MET A 368 1.98 -17.39 -31.42
CA MET A 368 1.16 -17.82 -32.56
C MET A 368 -0.21 -17.12 -32.55
N TYR A 369 -0.86 -17.03 -31.39
CA TYR A 369 -2.14 -16.33 -31.24
C TYR A 369 -2.02 -14.84 -31.56
N PHE A 370 -1.03 -14.16 -30.98
CA PHE A 370 -0.80 -12.72 -31.22
C PHE A 370 -0.43 -12.44 -32.68
N ASN A 371 0.42 -13.25 -33.30
CA ASN A 371 0.76 -13.12 -34.71
C ASN A 371 -0.47 -13.25 -35.61
N GLY A 372 -1.33 -14.26 -35.36
CA GLY A 372 -2.57 -14.43 -36.13
C GLY A 372 -3.53 -13.24 -35.98
N CYS A 373 -3.63 -12.66 -34.78
CA CYS A 373 -4.42 -11.44 -34.57
C CYS A 373 -3.79 -10.19 -35.22
N MET A 374 -2.47 -10.05 -35.18
CA MET A 374 -1.78 -8.93 -35.83
C MET A 374 -1.87 -9.01 -37.36
N GLU A 375 -1.80 -10.21 -37.94
CA GLU A 375 -2.06 -10.44 -39.36
C GLU A 375 -3.49 -10.07 -39.77
N ALA A 376 -4.46 -10.25 -38.86
CA ALA A 376 -5.84 -9.80 -39.04
C ALA A 376 -6.03 -8.28 -38.84
N GLY A 377 -4.96 -7.55 -38.52
CA GLY A 377 -4.93 -6.09 -38.43
C GLY A 377 -5.18 -5.50 -37.03
N TYR A 378 -5.17 -6.32 -35.97
CA TYR A 378 -5.31 -5.85 -34.59
C TYR A 378 -3.95 -5.40 -34.01
N THR A 379 -3.96 -4.36 -33.16
CA THR A 379 -2.77 -4.03 -32.35
C THR A 379 -2.68 -4.90 -31.11
N GLU A 380 -1.48 -4.98 -30.51
CA GLU A 380 -1.26 -5.74 -29.27
C GLU A 380 -2.22 -5.32 -28.14
N GLU A 381 -2.43 -4.01 -27.99
CA GLU A 381 -3.36 -3.47 -27.00
C GLU A 381 -4.81 -3.86 -27.25
N GLU A 382 -5.24 -3.92 -28.52
CA GLU A 382 -6.60 -4.34 -28.88
C GLU A 382 -6.83 -5.82 -28.59
N ILE A 383 -5.79 -6.65 -28.75
CA ILE A 383 -5.83 -8.08 -28.40
C ILE A 383 -6.01 -8.24 -26.89
N TYR A 384 -5.21 -7.57 -26.06
CA TYR A 384 -5.38 -7.62 -24.60
C TYR A 384 -6.76 -7.16 -24.16
N GLU A 385 -7.25 -6.06 -24.73
CA GLU A 385 -8.57 -5.51 -24.43
C GLU A 385 -9.70 -6.49 -24.81
N ALA A 386 -9.54 -7.22 -25.92
CA ALA A 386 -10.47 -8.26 -26.34
C ALA A 386 -10.45 -9.47 -25.39
N MET A 387 -9.27 -9.90 -24.91
CA MET A 387 -9.13 -10.99 -23.94
C MET A 387 -9.83 -10.67 -22.62
N VAL A 388 -9.72 -9.42 -22.13
CA VAL A 388 -10.44 -8.97 -20.92
C VAL A 388 -11.95 -8.97 -21.15
N LYS A 389 -12.42 -8.42 -22.28
CA LYS A 389 -13.86 -8.36 -22.60
C LYS A 389 -14.51 -9.74 -22.77
N GLN A 390 -13.75 -10.73 -23.22
CA GLN A 390 -14.21 -12.12 -23.31
C GLN A 390 -14.32 -12.80 -21.93
N GLY A 391 -13.92 -12.12 -20.86
CA GLY A 391 -14.05 -12.62 -19.49
C GLY A 391 -13.05 -13.74 -19.20
N LEU A 392 -11.82 -13.63 -19.71
CA LEU A 392 -10.76 -14.59 -19.44
C LEU A 392 -10.52 -14.68 -17.92
N ALA A 393 -10.96 -15.79 -17.31
CA ALA A 393 -10.80 -16.01 -15.88
C ALA A 393 -9.34 -16.40 -15.57
N ILE A 394 -8.55 -15.44 -15.08
CA ILE A 394 -7.21 -15.70 -14.57
C ILE A 394 -7.32 -15.90 -13.06
N ILE A 395 -7.32 -17.16 -12.62
CA ILE A 395 -7.26 -17.49 -11.19
C ILE A 395 -5.78 -17.52 -10.80
N ASN A 396 -5.29 -16.50 -10.10
CA ASN A 396 -3.91 -16.47 -9.61
C ASN A 396 -3.77 -17.34 -8.35
N VAL A 397 -3.31 -18.57 -8.54
CA VAL A 397 -3.07 -19.51 -7.43
C VAL A 397 -1.59 -19.59 -7.07
N GLY A 398 -1.25 -19.15 -5.85
CA GLY A 398 0.00 -19.50 -5.17
C GLY A 398 1.29 -19.07 -5.87
N SER A 399 2.25 -19.99 -5.94
CA SER A 399 3.59 -19.75 -6.50
C SER A 399 3.67 -19.90 -8.03
N GLY A 400 2.60 -20.34 -8.70
CA GLY A 400 2.58 -20.52 -10.15
C GLY A 400 1.37 -21.32 -10.63
N TYR A 401 1.19 -21.40 -11.93
CA TYR A 401 0.12 -22.15 -12.59
C TYR A 401 0.53 -23.60 -12.81
N CYS A 402 -0.43 -24.52 -12.62
CA CYS A 402 -0.25 -25.92 -13.01
C CYS A 402 -0.91 -26.14 -14.37
N PHE A 403 -0.14 -26.61 -15.35
CA PHE A 403 -0.63 -27.04 -16.66
C PHE A 403 -0.67 -28.57 -16.80
N GLY A 404 -0.48 -29.30 -15.70
CA GLY A 404 -0.58 -30.76 -15.67
C GLY A 404 -2.05 -31.20 -15.77
N GLY A 405 -2.36 -32.03 -16.77
CA GLY A 405 -3.58 -32.84 -16.77
C GLY A 405 -3.45 -34.06 -15.84
N ALA A 406 -4.53 -34.83 -15.69
CA ALA A 406 -4.53 -36.05 -14.85
C ALA A 406 -3.46 -37.08 -15.26
N GLU A 407 -3.00 -37.05 -16.51
CA GLU A 407 -2.05 -38.02 -17.09
C GLU A 407 -0.57 -37.66 -16.89
N ASN A 408 -0.24 -36.44 -16.42
CA ASN A 408 1.14 -35.96 -16.26
C ASN A 408 1.57 -35.82 -14.79
N PHE A 409 0.91 -36.55 -13.88
CA PHE A 409 1.20 -36.51 -12.46
C PHE A 409 2.48 -37.28 -12.15
N ASP A 410 3.48 -36.60 -11.61
CA ASP A 410 4.70 -37.22 -11.13
C ASP A 410 4.53 -37.61 -9.65
N GLU A 411 4.37 -38.91 -9.38
CA GLU A 411 4.20 -39.46 -8.03
C GLU A 411 5.43 -39.25 -7.13
N THR A 412 6.60 -38.96 -7.70
CA THR A 412 7.86 -38.78 -6.96
C THR A 412 8.03 -37.37 -6.41
N LEU A 413 7.29 -36.39 -6.96
CA LEU A 413 7.27 -35.02 -6.46
C LEU A 413 6.09 -34.84 -5.50
N PRO A 414 6.26 -34.17 -4.35
CA PRO A 414 5.15 -33.85 -3.46
C PRO A 414 4.26 -32.78 -4.12
N CYS A 415 3.39 -33.19 -5.03
CA CYS A 415 2.40 -32.36 -5.67
C CYS A 415 1.23 -32.16 -4.70
N ILE A 416 1.26 -31.08 -3.91
CA ILE A 416 0.25 -30.77 -2.88
C ILE A 416 -1.01 -30.11 -3.51
N GLY A 417 -1.17 -30.19 -4.84
CA GLY A 417 -2.25 -29.52 -5.58
C GLY A 417 -2.00 -28.02 -5.81
N GLY A 418 -2.90 -27.39 -6.57
CA GLY A 418 -2.72 -26.13 -7.31
C GLY A 418 -2.30 -24.85 -6.57
N LEU A 419 -1.95 -24.91 -5.27
CA LEU A 419 -1.50 -23.76 -4.48
C LEU A 419 0.03 -23.68 -4.28
N ARG A 420 0.80 -24.69 -4.70
CA ARG A 420 2.27 -24.75 -4.53
C ARG A 420 3.00 -25.31 -5.77
N CYS A 421 2.88 -24.63 -6.90
CA CYS A 421 3.63 -24.96 -8.12
C CYS A 421 5.08 -24.45 -8.04
N ASN A 422 6.07 -25.33 -8.21
CA ASN A 422 7.49 -24.96 -8.24
C ASN A 422 8.08 -25.24 -9.62
N PRO A 423 8.46 -24.21 -10.41
CA PRO A 423 8.96 -24.38 -11.78
C PRO A 423 10.38 -24.96 -11.82
N VAL A 424 11.11 -24.98 -10.71
CA VAL A 424 12.46 -25.56 -10.63
C VAL A 424 12.37 -27.08 -10.53
N ARG A 425 11.35 -27.60 -9.85
CA ARG A 425 11.18 -29.05 -9.60
C ARG A 425 10.12 -29.71 -10.47
N CYS A 426 9.10 -28.96 -10.92
CA CYS A 426 7.97 -29.51 -11.66
C CYS A 426 7.95 -29.00 -13.11
N CYS A 427 7.97 -29.92 -14.07
CA CYS A 427 7.90 -29.62 -15.50
C CYS A 427 6.55 -29.02 -15.93
N ASN A 428 5.48 -29.32 -15.20
CA ASN A 428 4.13 -28.82 -15.49
C ASN A 428 3.83 -27.44 -14.88
N ALA A 429 4.73 -26.91 -14.04
CA ALA A 429 4.55 -25.63 -13.39
C ALA A 429 4.99 -24.50 -14.33
N ILE A 430 4.22 -23.41 -14.40
CA ILE A 430 4.60 -22.17 -15.09
C ILE A 430 4.50 -21.01 -14.10
N VAL A 431 5.54 -20.19 -14.05
CA VAL A 431 5.59 -18.98 -13.21
C VAL A 431 5.73 -17.76 -14.10
N THR A 432 4.89 -16.77 -13.83
CA THR A 432 4.90 -15.47 -14.52
C THR A 432 5.28 -14.36 -13.54
N LYS A 433 5.46 -13.13 -14.05
CA LYS A 433 5.71 -11.96 -13.19
C LYS A 433 4.59 -11.73 -12.16
N ALA A 434 3.37 -12.21 -12.42
CA ALA A 434 2.26 -12.11 -11.48
C ALA A 434 2.52 -12.86 -10.16
N ASN A 435 3.38 -13.90 -10.18
CA ASN A 435 3.71 -14.72 -9.01
C ASN A 435 4.94 -14.21 -8.24
N ALA A 436 5.66 -13.21 -8.75
CA ALA A 436 6.89 -12.70 -8.13
C ALA A 436 6.73 -12.28 -6.65
N PRO A 437 5.61 -11.64 -6.22
CA PRO A 437 5.42 -11.33 -4.81
C PRO A 437 5.44 -12.57 -3.90
N LYS A 438 4.87 -13.70 -4.36
CA LYS A 438 4.86 -14.94 -3.58
C LYS A 438 6.24 -15.57 -3.48
N TRP A 439 7.00 -15.57 -4.56
CA TRP A 439 8.40 -16.03 -4.55
C TRP A 439 9.30 -15.17 -3.67
N ARG A 440 9.05 -13.86 -3.63
CA ARG A 440 9.74 -12.95 -2.71
C ARG A 440 9.41 -13.25 -1.25
N GLU A 441 8.15 -13.56 -0.94
CA GLU A 441 7.75 -14.01 0.40
C GLU A 441 8.45 -15.31 0.81
N ILE A 442 8.55 -16.27 -0.11
CA ILE A 442 9.28 -17.54 0.09
C ILE A 442 10.77 -17.24 0.36
N TYR A 443 11.40 -16.42 -0.48
CA TYR A 443 12.80 -16.01 -0.32
C TYR A 443 13.06 -15.37 1.05
N LEU A 444 12.27 -14.34 1.43
CA LEU A 444 12.43 -13.62 2.69
C LEU A 444 12.13 -14.50 3.92
N SER A 445 11.16 -15.41 3.82
CA SER A 445 10.80 -16.31 4.92
C SER A 445 11.89 -17.32 5.21
N ASN A 446 12.55 -17.85 4.18
CA ASN A 446 13.60 -18.84 4.35
C ASN A 446 14.94 -18.21 4.74
N LEU A 447 15.27 -17.01 4.24
CA LEU A 447 16.47 -16.27 4.65
C LEU A 447 16.60 -16.10 6.17
N LYS A 448 15.47 -15.95 6.87
CA LYS A 448 15.44 -15.86 8.35
C LYS A 448 15.79 -17.17 9.04
N LEU A 449 15.48 -18.31 8.42
CA LEU A 449 15.67 -19.64 9.02
C LEU A 449 17.12 -20.11 8.94
N ILE A 450 17.97 -19.43 8.15
CA ILE A 450 19.41 -19.69 8.12
C ILE A 450 19.99 -19.41 9.50
N GLY A 451 20.56 -20.44 10.13
CA GLY A 451 21.19 -20.35 11.45
C GLY A 451 20.23 -20.10 12.62
N ALA A 452 18.92 -20.28 12.41
CA ALA A 452 17.93 -20.18 13.50
C ALA A 452 17.90 -21.47 14.33
N GLU A 453 17.82 -21.33 15.66
CA GLU A 453 17.68 -22.46 16.59
C GLU A 453 16.43 -23.30 16.28
N GLY A 454 16.58 -24.63 16.29
CA GLY A 454 15.51 -25.59 16.00
C GLY A 454 15.30 -25.90 14.51
N TYR A 455 16.18 -25.42 13.63
CA TYR A 455 16.21 -25.71 12.20
C TYR A 455 17.57 -26.26 11.74
N GLU A 456 18.42 -26.71 12.65
CA GLU A 456 19.76 -27.19 12.37
C GLU A 456 19.74 -28.40 11.42
N ASP A 457 18.74 -29.27 11.55
CA ASP A 457 18.51 -30.46 10.73
C ASP A 457 18.03 -30.15 9.30
N ARG A 458 17.61 -28.90 9.02
CA ARG A 458 16.98 -28.49 7.75
C ARG A 458 17.72 -27.37 7.03
N GLN A 459 18.92 -27.00 7.49
CA GLN A 459 19.68 -25.89 6.90
C GLN A 459 19.93 -26.09 5.39
N ASP A 460 20.28 -27.30 4.96
CA ASP A 460 20.51 -27.60 3.54
C ASP A 460 19.25 -27.41 2.69
N GLN A 461 18.09 -27.84 3.21
CA GLN A 461 16.80 -27.64 2.54
C GLN A 461 16.42 -26.15 2.48
N ILE A 462 16.69 -25.40 3.54
CA ILE A 462 16.43 -23.96 3.59
C ILE A 462 17.27 -23.22 2.54
N VAL A 463 18.56 -23.55 2.44
CA VAL A 463 19.47 -22.97 1.43
C VAL A 463 19.01 -23.30 0.02
N GLU A 464 18.59 -24.54 -0.23
CA GLU A 464 18.06 -24.96 -1.52
C GLU A 464 16.82 -24.15 -1.92
N VAL A 465 15.86 -23.98 -1.01
CA VAL A 465 14.64 -23.19 -1.26
C VAL A 465 14.96 -21.71 -1.51
N ILE A 466 15.98 -21.15 -0.86
CA ILE A 466 16.42 -19.77 -1.09
C ILE A 466 16.99 -19.62 -2.50
N GLU A 467 17.86 -20.54 -2.92
CA GLU A 467 18.44 -20.51 -4.27
C GLU A 467 17.41 -20.80 -5.36
N GLU A 468 16.38 -21.60 -5.08
CA GLU A 468 15.24 -21.76 -5.97
C GLU A 468 14.46 -20.46 -6.14
N ALA A 469 14.07 -19.82 -5.03
CA ALA A 469 13.31 -18.58 -5.08
C ALA A 469 14.10 -17.44 -5.73
N LYS A 470 15.41 -17.39 -5.48
CA LYS A 470 16.34 -16.45 -6.13
C LYS A 470 16.40 -16.67 -7.65
N ARG A 471 16.61 -17.92 -8.10
CA ARG A 471 16.63 -18.27 -9.53
C ARG A 471 15.33 -17.86 -10.23
N VAL A 472 14.19 -18.09 -9.59
CA VAL A 472 12.88 -17.69 -10.15
C VAL A 472 12.79 -16.18 -10.31
N LEU A 473 13.11 -15.41 -9.26
CA LEU A 473 13.03 -13.94 -9.31
C LEU A 473 14.01 -13.34 -10.32
N GLU A 474 15.26 -13.81 -10.36
CA GLU A 474 16.28 -13.35 -11.30
C GLU A 474 15.89 -13.66 -12.75
N TYR A 475 15.36 -14.86 -13.03
CA TYR A 475 14.89 -15.24 -14.36
C TYR A 475 13.76 -14.33 -14.85
N LEU A 476 12.81 -14.00 -13.97
CA LEU A 476 11.71 -13.06 -14.26
C LEU A 476 12.17 -11.61 -14.41
N GLY A 477 13.43 -11.30 -14.06
CA GLY A 477 13.99 -9.94 -14.06
C GLY A 477 13.49 -9.08 -12.89
N GLU A 478 13.10 -9.74 -11.80
CA GLU A 478 12.54 -9.13 -10.59
C GLU A 478 13.62 -8.94 -9.52
N ALA A 479 13.49 -7.87 -8.73
CA ALA A 479 14.37 -7.65 -7.58
C ALA A 479 14.04 -8.64 -6.44
N LEU A 480 15.09 -9.11 -5.76
CA LEU A 480 14.98 -10.02 -4.61
C LEU A 480 14.35 -9.36 -3.38
N ILE A 481 14.53 -8.05 -3.22
CA ILE A 481 14.00 -7.25 -2.10
C ILE A 481 13.36 -6.00 -2.66
#